data_AF-A0A522V631-F1
#
_entry.id   AF-A0A522V631-F1
#
_cell.length_a   1.000
_cell.length_b   1.000
_cell.length_c   1.000
_cell.angle_alpha   90.00
_cell.angle_beta   90.00
_cell.angle_gamma   90.00
#
_symmetry.space_group_name_H-M   'P 1'
#
loop_
_entity.id
_entity.type
_entity.pdbx_description
1 polymer ?
#
loop_
_entity_poly.entity_id
_entity_poly.type
_entity_poly.pdbx_seq_one_letter_code
_entity_poly.pdbx_strand_id
1 'polypeptide(L)'
;MKPIVRFAPSPTGFLHVGNARVALINWLFAKAHGGQFILRFDDTDAERSKPEYVEAIRRDLAWLGLDWDREEFQSRRLDRYNLAVAKLTEAGRLYPCLETPEELEFKRKLQLSRRLPPVYDRAALKLS
;
A
#
# COMPACT_ATOMS: atom_id res chain seq x y z
N MET A 1 12.79 -22.36 6.92
CA MET A 1 11.44 -21.81 7.19
C MET A 1 10.70 -21.72 5.87
N LYS A 2 9.42 -22.12 5.80
CA LYS A 2 8.62 -22.00 4.56
C LYS A 2 8.34 -20.52 4.26
N PRO A 3 8.51 -20.03 3.02
CA PRO A 3 8.32 -18.61 2.73
C PRO A 3 6.84 -18.22 2.80
N ILE A 4 6.58 -16.98 3.19
CA ILE A 4 5.25 -16.35 3.11
C ILE A 4 5.41 -15.10 2.26
N VAL A 5 4.71 -15.07 1.13
CA VAL A 5 4.75 -13.97 0.16
C VAL A 5 3.33 -13.46 -0.11
N ARG A 6 3.22 -12.26 -0.68
CA ARG A 6 1.91 -11.65 -0.96
C ARG A 6 1.86 -10.88 -2.26
N PHE A 7 0.70 -10.93 -2.90
CA PHE A 7 0.26 -9.95 -3.90
C PHE A 7 -0.71 -8.98 -3.21
N ALA A 8 -0.40 -7.68 -3.27
CA ALA A 8 -1.12 -6.65 -2.52
C ALA A 8 -1.72 -5.57 -3.46
N PRO A 9 -2.75 -5.87 -4.26
CA PRO A 9 -3.35 -4.88 -5.14
C PRO A 9 -4.25 -3.90 -4.38
N SER A 10 -4.22 -2.62 -4.78
CA SER A 10 -5.29 -1.68 -4.45
C SER A 10 -6.46 -1.90 -5.43
N PRO A 11 -7.69 -2.17 -4.97
CA PRO A 11 -8.82 -2.47 -5.84
C PRO A 11 -9.43 -1.19 -6.42
N THR A 12 -8.62 -0.38 -7.11
CA THR A 12 -9.02 0.89 -7.74
C THR A 12 -9.18 0.80 -9.26
N GLY A 13 -9.09 -0.42 -9.80
CA GLY A 13 -9.12 -0.72 -11.23
C GLY A 13 -8.96 -2.22 -11.49
N PHE A 14 -9.04 -2.61 -12.77
CA PHE A 14 -8.89 -4.00 -13.19
C PHE A 14 -7.44 -4.50 -13.12
N LEU A 15 -7.28 -5.82 -13.02
CA LEU A 15 -5.96 -6.44 -13.03
C LEU A 15 -5.28 -6.23 -14.39
N HIS A 16 -4.16 -5.51 -14.40
CA HIS A 16 -3.34 -5.34 -15.59
C HIS A 16 -2.17 -6.33 -15.61
N VAL A 17 -1.58 -6.55 -16.80
CA VAL A 17 -0.49 -7.53 -17.03
C VAL A 17 0.70 -7.34 -16.08
N GLY A 18 1.11 -6.09 -15.82
CA GLY A 18 2.17 -5.79 -14.85
C GLY A 18 1.90 -6.36 -13.44
N ASN A 19 0.67 -6.22 -12.93
CA ASN A 19 0.27 -6.74 -11.63
C ASN A 19 0.13 -8.26 -11.65
N ALA A 20 -0.45 -8.81 -12.72
CA ALA A 20 -0.56 -10.26 -12.92
C ALA A 20 0.83 -10.95 -12.90
N ARG A 21 1.84 -10.33 -13.53
CA ARG A 21 3.23 -10.83 -13.49
C ARG A 21 3.78 -10.87 -12.06
N VAL A 22 3.53 -9.83 -11.26
CA VAL A 22 3.97 -9.80 -9.85
C VAL A 22 3.27 -10.89 -9.04
N ALA A 23 1.96 -11.08 -9.23
CA ALA A 23 1.21 -12.16 -8.60
C ALA A 23 1.79 -13.54 -8.97
N LEU A 24 2.01 -13.79 -10.26
CA LEU A 24 2.57 -15.03 -10.79
C LEU A 24 3.94 -15.36 -10.17
N ILE A 25 4.86 -14.39 -10.11
CA ILE A 25 6.21 -14.62 -9.56
C ILE A 25 6.14 -14.99 -8.07
N ASN A 26 5.32 -14.29 -7.29
CA ASN A 26 5.15 -14.59 -5.86
C ASN A 26 4.50 -15.98 -5.68
N TRP A 27 3.47 -16.28 -6.48
CA TRP A 27 2.80 -17.57 -6.45
C TRP A 27 3.75 -18.71 -6.78
N LEU A 28 4.52 -18.62 -7.88
CA LEU A 28 5.51 -19.62 -8.27
C LEU A 28 6.58 -19.81 -7.19
N PHE A 29 7.06 -18.72 -6.60
CA PHE A 29 8.05 -18.78 -5.51
C PHE A 29 7.50 -19.51 -4.29
N ALA A 30 6.27 -19.21 -3.86
CA ALA A 30 5.62 -19.92 -2.77
C ALA A 30 5.46 -21.41 -3.09
N LYS A 31 4.93 -21.75 -4.28
CA LYS A 31 4.68 -23.14 -4.69
C LYS A 31 5.99 -23.95 -4.76
N ALA A 32 7.05 -23.40 -5.34
CA ALA A 32 8.35 -24.06 -5.45
C ALA A 32 8.98 -24.41 -4.09
N HIS A 33 8.66 -23.65 -3.04
CA HIS A 33 9.23 -23.84 -1.70
C HIS A 33 8.22 -24.40 -0.68
N GLY A 34 7.02 -24.81 -1.12
CA GLY A 34 5.94 -25.24 -0.24
C GLY A 34 5.53 -24.19 0.79
N GLY A 35 5.64 -22.90 0.42
CA GLY A 35 5.29 -21.73 1.19
C GLY A 35 3.83 -21.31 1.05
N GLN A 36 3.51 -20.09 1.49
CA GLN A 36 2.18 -19.50 1.41
C GLN A 36 2.15 -18.26 0.51
N PHE A 37 1.08 -18.14 -0.27
CA PHE A 37 0.74 -16.99 -1.09
C PHE A 37 -0.51 -16.29 -0.54
N ILE A 38 -0.37 -15.01 -0.18
CA ILE A 38 -1.44 -14.20 0.38
C ILE A 38 -1.95 -13.21 -0.66
N LEU A 39 -3.27 -13.14 -0.85
CA LEU A 39 -3.94 -12.06 -1.56
C LEU A 39 -4.37 -11.00 -0.53
N ARG A 40 -3.83 -9.78 -0.63
CA ARG A 40 -4.19 -8.69 0.29
C ARG A 40 -4.72 -7.49 -0.46
N PHE A 41 -5.95 -7.07 -0.21
CA PHE A 41 -6.48 -5.84 -0.79
C PHE A 41 -6.03 -4.63 0.04
N ASP A 42 -5.28 -3.73 -0.59
CA ASP A 42 -4.85 -2.46 0.01
C ASP A 42 -5.94 -1.40 -0.25
N ASP A 43 -7.07 -1.55 0.44
CA ASP A 43 -8.38 -0.92 0.21
C ASP A 43 -8.68 0.29 1.13
N THR A 44 -7.64 1.03 1.54
CA THR A 44 -7.80 2.19 2.45
C THR A 44 -8.35 3.44 1.78
N ASP A 45 -8.24 3.53 0.46
CA ASP A 45 -8.86 4.60 -0.33
C ASP A 45 -10.33 4.24 -0.60
N ALA A 46 -11.23 4.66 0.28
CA ALA A 46 -12.64 4.27 0.21
C ALA A 46 -13.39 4.84 -1.01
N GLU A 47 -12.91 5.93 -1.60
CA GLU A 47 -13.52 6.54 -2.79
C GLU A 47 -13.20 5.72 -4.05
N ARG A 48 -11.94 5.29 -4.16
CA ARG A 48 -11.47 4.57 -5.36
C ARG A 48 -11.58 3.06 -5.24
N SER A 49 -11.58 2.52 -4.02
CA SER A 49 -11.66 1.08 -3.77
C SER A 49 -13.09 0.59 -3.90
N LYS A 50 -13.37 -0.19 -4.95
CA LYS A 50 -14.73 -0.68 -5.23
C LYS A 50 -14.84 -2.20 -5.14
N PRO A 51 -15.97 -2.74 -4.64
CA PRO A 51 -16.21 -4.18 -4.60
C PRO A 51 -16.10 -4.84 -5.98
N GLU A 52 -16.51 -4.16 -7.06
CA GLU A 52 -16.42 -4.67 -8.43
C GLU A 52 -14.98 -5.02 -8.85
N TYR A 53 -13.99 -4.25 -8.39
CA TYR A 53 -12.57 -4.49 -8.68
C TYR A 53 -12.01 -5.61 -7.83
N VAL A 54 -12.46 -5.75 -6.58
CA VAL A 54 -12.11 -6.89 -5.72
C VAL A 54 -12.54 -8.20 -6.38
N GLU A 55 -13.81 -8.29 -6.81
CA GLU A 55 -14.31 -9.49 -7.49
C GLU A 55 -13.64 -9.75 -8.83
N ALA A 56 -13.37 -8.70 -9.61
CA ALA A 56 -12.65 -8.84 -10.87
C ALA A 56 -11.25 -9.39 -10.66
N ILE A 57 -10.48 -8.87 -9.70
CA ILE A 57 -9.14 -9.36 -9.38
C ILE A 57 -9.17 -10.83 -8.95
N ARG A 58 -10.12 -11.22 -8.09
CA ARG A 58 -10.26 -12.64 -7.69
C ARG A 58 -10.51 -13.54 -8.88
N ARG A 59 -11.46 -13.16 -9.74
CA ARG A 59 -11.80 -13.92 -10.96
C ARG A 59 -10.62 -14.04 -11.89
N ASP A 60 -9.89 -12.95 -12.13
CA ASP A 60 -8.76 -12.95 -13.05
C ASP A 60 -7.60 -13.81 -12.52
N LEU A 61 -7.32 -13.77 -11.20
CA LEU A 61 -6.33 -14.65 -10.58
C LEU A 61 -6.74 -16.13 -10.64
N ALA A 62 -8.01 -16.45 -10.36
CA ALA A 62 -8.54 -17.80 -10.50
C ALA A 62 -8.47 -18.30 -11.96
N TRP A 63 -8.78 -17.45 -12.94
CA TRP A 63 -8.67 -17.77 -14.36
C TRP A 63 -7.22 -18.08 -14.77
N LEU A 64 -6.25 -17.40 -14.17
CA LEU A 64 -4.82 -17.68 -14.35
C LEU A 64 -4.32 -18.92 -13.57
N GLY A 65 -5.17 -19.56 -12.76
CA GLY A 65 -4.80 -20.68 -11.90
C GLY A 65 -3.94 -20.28 -10.69
N LEU A 66 -4.00 -19.02 -10.27
CA LEU A 66 -3.21 -18.47 -9.16
C LEU A 66 -4.02 -18.47 -7.86
N ASP A 67 -4.21 -19.66 -7.27
CA ASP A 67 -4.88 -19.79 -5.97
C ASP A 67 -4.06 -19.16 -4.83
N TRP A 68 -4.74 -18.65 -3.81
CA TRP A 68 -4.13 -18.07 -2.61
C TRP A 68 -4.53 -18.82 -1.34
N ASP A 69 -3.60 -18.91 -0.38
CA ASP A 69 -3.81 -19.60 0.90
C ASP A 69 -4.62 -18.75 1.88
N ARG A 70 -4.49 -17.43 1.78
CA ARG A 70 -5.11 -16.47 2.70
C ARG A 70 -5.51 -15.21 1.95
N GLU A 71 -6.67 -14.68 2.33
CA GLU A 71 -7.13 -13.38 1.88
C GLU A 71 -7.17 -12.39 3.05
N GLU A 72 -6.69 -11.16 2.84
CA GLU A 72 -6.71 -10.09 3.83
C GLU A 72 -7.19 -8.76 3.22
N PHE A 73 -7.79 -7.92 4.06
CA PHE A 73 -8.16 -6.53 3.71
C PHE A 73 -7.43 -5.58 4.64
N GLN A 74 -6.87 -4.51 4.08
CA GLN A 74 -6.16 -3.50 4.84
C GLN A 74 -7.11 -2.70 5.72
N SER A 75 -8.31 -2.37 5.22
CA SER A 75 -9.37 -1.67 5.94
C SER A 75 -9.83 -2.39 7.22
N ARG A 76 -9.73 -3.72 7.27
CA ARG A 76 -10.09 -4.54 8.45
C ARG A 76 -8.99 -4.61 9.52
N ARG A 77 -7.92 -3.83 9.36
CA ARG A 77 -6.70 -3.91 10.19
C ARG A 77 -6.23 -2.55 10.67
N LEU A 78 -7.10 -1.54 10.65
CA LEU A 78 -6.79 -0.16 11.07
C LEU A 78 -6.22 -0.10 12.49
N ASP A 79 -6.71 -0.94 13.39
CA ASP A 79 -6.24 -1.03 14.78
C ASP A 79 -4.74 -1.33 14.87
N ARG A 80 -4.21 -2.15 13.96
CA ARG A 80 -2.78 -2.48 13.92
C ARG A 80 -1.94 -1.29 13.47
N TYR A 81 -2.44 -0.49 12.54
CA TYR A 81 -1.79 0.74 12.11
C TYR A 81 -1.82 1.78 13.22
N ASN A 82 -2.94 1.93 13.93
CA ASN A 82 -3.06 2.83 15.09
C ASN A 82 -2.07 2.45 16.21
N LEU A 83 -1.93 1.16 16.50
CA LEU A 83 -0.94 0.68 17.47
C LEU A 83 0.50 0.97 17.03
N ALA A 84 0.80 0.79 15.73
CA ALA A 84 2.12 1.11 15.19
C ALA A 84 2.41 2.61 15.27
N VAL A 85 1.43 3.46 14.95
CA VAL A 85 1.52 4.92 15.10
C VAL A 85 1.80 5.29 16.54
N ALA A 86 1.03 4.76 17.51
CA ALA A 86 1.25 5.03 18.93
C ALA A 86 2.67 4.69 19.38
N LYS A 87 3.18 3.51 19.01
CA LYS A 87 4.55 3.09 19.33
C LYS A 87 5.62 4.00 18.72
N LEU A 88 5.43 4.42 17.47
CA LEU A 88 6.38 5.29 16.79
C LEU A 88 6.33 6.72 17.34
N THR A 89 5.17 7.21 17.75
CA THR A 89 5.02 8.48 18.46
C THR A 89 5.73 8.43 19.81
N GLU A 90 5.49 7.39 20.61
CA GLU A 90 6.17 7.20 21.91
C GLU A 90 7.70 7.11 21.76
N ALA A 91 8.18 6.48 20.70
CA ALA A 91 9.60 6.39 20.38
C ALA A 91 10.21 7.68 19.77
N GLY A 92 9.44 8.78 19.67
CA GLY A 92 9.88 10.04 19.06
C GLY A 92 10.22 9.93 17.57
N ARG A 93 9.63 8.97 16.86
CA ARG A 93 9.86 8.69 15.42
C ARG A 93 8.79 9.29 14.51
N LEU A 94 7.69 9.77 15.07
CA LEU A 94 6.66 10.54 14.36
C LEU A 94 6.55 11.94 14.97
N TYR A 95 6.18 12.89 14.12
CA TYR A 95 5.85 14.27 14.51
C TYR A 95 4.60 14.70 13.73
N PRO A 96 3.75 15.55 14.30
CA PRO A 96 2.59 16.08 13.60
C PRO A 96 3.05 17.01 12.46
N CYS A 97 2.40 16.87 11.31
CA CYS A 97 2.53 17.76 10.15
C CYS A 97 1.19 18.49 10.02
N LEU A 98 1.22 19.82 10.10
CA LEU A 98 0.01 20.65 10.17
C LEU A 98 -0.23 21.46 8.89
N GLU A 99 0.70 21.41 7.93
CA GLU A 99 0.56 22.15 6.69
C GLU A 99 -0.66 21.70 5.87
N THR A 100 -1.33 22.67 5.25
CA THR A 100 -2.46 22.39 4.35
C THR A 100 -1.98 21.89 2.98
N PRO A 101 -2.85 21.22 2.19
CA PRO A 101 -2.51 20.84 0.82
C PRO A 101 -2.05 22.01 -0.05
N GLU A 102 -2.64 23.20 0.13
CA GLU A 102 -2.30 24.42 -0.59
C GLU A 102 -0.90 24.92 -0.21
N GLU A 103 -0.54 24.88 1.08
CA GLU A 103 0.80 25.24 1.56
C GLU A 103 1.85 24.28 1.00
N LEU A 104 1.57 22.97 0.98
CA LEU A 104 2.45 21.96 0.39
C LEU A 104 2.62 22.17 -1.12
N GLU A 105 1.54 22.51 -1.82
CA GLU A 105 1.58 22.82 -3.25
C GLU A 105 2.42 24.08 -3.53
N PHE A 106 2.25 25.12 -2.72
CA PHE A 106 3.04 26.34 -2.82
C PHE A 106 4.53 26.07 -2.59
N LYS A 107 4.89 25.35 -1.51
CA LYS A 107 6.27 24.93 -1.22
C LYS A 107 6.86 24.14 -2.39
N ARG A 108 6.10 23.20 -2.97
CA ARG A 108 6.50 22.42 -4.14
C ARG A 108 6.74 23.29 -5.37
N LYS A 109 5.84 24.24 -5.69
CA LYS A 109 6.00 25.18 -6.82
C LYS A 109 7.23 26.07 -6.65
N LEU A 110 7.50 26.53 -5.43
CA LEU A 110 8.66 27.35 -5.12
C LEU A 110 9.99 26.58 -5.29
N GLN A 111 10.03 25.30 -4.89
CA GLN A 111 11.20 24.45 -5.13
C GLN A 111 11.44 24.25 -6.63
N LEU A 112 10.38 23.93 -7.39
CA LEU A 112 10.46 23.72 -8.83
C LEU A 112 10.91 24.98 -9.59
N SER A 113 10.43 26.17 -9.22
CA SER A 113 10.86 27.42 -9.87
C SER A 113 12.35 27.72 -9.65
N ARG A 114 12.92 27.21 -8.55
CA ARG A 114 14.34 27.27 -8.21
C ARG A 114 15.15 26.10 -8.76
N ARG A 115 14.54 25.21 -9.57
CA ARG A 115 15.14 23.95 -10.07
C ARG A 115 15.65 23.03 -8.96
N LEU A 116 15.02 23.09 -7.79
CA LEU A 116 15.30 22.23 -6.65
C LEU A 116 14.36 21.01 -6.66
N PRO A 117 14.80 19.85 -6.12
CA PRO A 117 13.92 18.70 -5.94
C PRO A 117 12.72 19.03 -5.01
N PRO A 118 11.48 18.64 -5.37
CA PRO A 118 10.29 18.97 -4.58
C PRO A 118 10.11 18.03 -3.36
N VAL A 119 11.03 18.11 -2.40
CA VAL A 119 11.04 17.27 -1.20
C VAL A 119 10.37 18.02 -0.04
N TYR A 120 9.52 17.34 0.74
CA TYR A 120 8.92 17.92 1.95
C TYR A 120 10.01 18.41 2.91
N ASP A 121 9.91 19.68 3.30
CA ASP A 121 10.97 20.42 4.02
C ASP A 121 11.08 20.05 5.51
N ARG A 122 10.12 19.27 6.03
CA ARG A 122 10.03 18.87 7.44
C ARG A 122 9.98 20.06 8.38
N ALA A 123 9.41 21.20 7.95
CA ALA A 123 9.29 22.39 8.79
C ALA A 123 8.62 22.07 10.14
N ALA A 124 7.58 21.21 10.11
CA ALA A 124 6.84 20.81 11.29
C ALA A 124 7.62 19.99 12.32
N LEU A 125 8.77 19.38 11.94
CA LEU A 125 9.61 18.60 12.85
C LEU A 125 10.19 19.44 13.99
N LYS A 126 10.33 20.75 13.78
CA LYS A 126 10.91 21.69 14.76
C LYS A 126 9.86 22.50 15.52
N LEU A 127 8.57 22.24 15.29
CA LEU A 127 7.51 22.92 16.01
C LEU A 127 7.51 22.44 17.48
N SER A 128 7.56 23.42 18.38
CA SER A 128 7.44 23.23 19.83
C SER A 128 5.99 23.21 20.27
#